data_AF-A0A7W7LE60-F1
#
_entry.id   AF-A0A7W7LE60-F1
#
_cell.length_a   1.000
_cell.length_b   1.000
_cell.length_c   1.000
_cell.angle_alpha   90.00
_cell.angle_beta   90.00
_cell.angle_gamma   90.00
#
_symmetry.space_group_name_H-M   'P 1'
#
loop_
_entity.id
_entity.type
_entity.pdbx_description
1 polymer ?
#
loop_
_entity_poly.entity_id
_entity_poly.type
_entity_poly.pdbx_seq_one_letter_code
_entity_poly.pdbx_strand_id
1 'polypeptide(L)'
;MGNATARAPGADDNASGVAAVLEIARLLAPVALSATVRFVAFSGEEQGLWGSTAYAAELHAAGADIYRVINLDMIGRPPEDGSVTVERDEGNAVPGNDAASQALGAVMAQAAASYTALPVKLGPIYASDYMPFEAHSDVTVGAYEGEGNPHYHRTSDKPATLDYGYLAAVTRTVLATLLSEALDVADEASSAVDLYIRDNQADTGSQPSSSPNGASPDLWVRNNDIRDGDDPELGHQTPVNGIPNYVYVRVHNRGTIALGGGVAQVRTYRCDAGDGVGWPTRFQPIGTLVIDQAIPAGGSMRVGPFAWTPHIVDRDRLLAIASAPSDHSVPDVYTGELDTDLLVRFDNNVGRRDVAPQPAGPEG
;
A
#
# COMPACT_ATOMS: atom_id res chain seq x y z
N MET A 1 11.44 -35.06 21.80
CA MET A 1 12.39 -35.34 20.70
C MET A 1 13.06 -36.68 20.94
N GLY A 2 13.30 -37.49 19.90
CA GLY A 2 14.02 -38.78 20.03
C GLY A 2 13.43 -39.99 19.29
N ASN A 3 12.36 -39.83 18.50
CA ASN A 3 11.81 -40.93 17.69
C ASN A 3 11.72 -40.52 16.21
N ALA A 4 12.71 -40.95 15.42
CA ALA A 4 12.80 -40.69 13.98
C ALA A 4 11.68 -41.30 13.12
N THR A 5 10.78 -42.10 13.73
CA THR A 5 9.65 -42.73 13.04
C THR A 5 8.29 -42.12 13.41
N ALA A 6 8.27 -41.18 14.36
CA ALA A 6 7.05 -40.49 14.72
C ALA A 6 6.62 -39.52 13.60
N ARG A 7 5.31 -39.40 13.37
CA ARG A 7 4.77 -38.40 12.43
C ARG A 7 4.89 -37.00 13.02
N ALA A 8 5.56 -36.09 12.32
CA ALA A 8 5.57 -34.66 12.61
C ALA A 8 5.00 -33.92 11.39
N PRO A 9 3.68 -33.68 11.32
CA PRO A 9 3.11 -33.03 10.14
C PRO A 9 3.50 -31.54 10.05
N GLY A 10 3.75 -30.86 11.17
CA GLY A 10 4.39 -29.53 11.20
C GLY A 10 3.65 -28.46 10.40
N ALA A 11 2.31 -28.45 10.50
CA ALA A 11 1.49 -27.60 9.66
C ALA A 11 1.58 -26.13 10.05
N ASP A 12 1.57 -25.86 11.36
CA ASP A 12 1.81 -24.54 11.89
C ASP A 12 3.30 -24.28 12.05
N ASP A 13 4.02 -25.27 12.59
CA ASP A 13 5.46 -25.23 12.87
C ASP A 13 6.24 -26.18 11.91
N ASN A 14 6.79 -25.69 10.79
CA ASN A 14 6.66 -24.32 10.29
C ASN A 14 6.19 -24.27 8.82
N ALA A 15 5.28 -25.17 8.41
CA ALA A 15 4.70 -25.12 7.07
C ALA A 15 3.86 -23.85 6.83
N SER A 16 3.35 -23.20 7.89
CA SER A 16 2.63 -21.94 7.81
C SER A 16 3.54 -20.80 7.31
N GLY A 17 4.74 -20.65 7.90
CA GLY A 17 5.76 -19.70 7.47
C GLY A 17 6.22 -19.96 6.03
N VAL A 18 6.47 -21.23 5.68
CA VAL A 18 6.85 -21.63 4.31
C VAL A 18 5.75 -21.29 3.30
N ALA A 19 4.48 -21.54 3.64
CA ALA A 19 3.35 -21.19 2.77
C ALA A 19 3.26 -19.68 2.52
N ALA A 20 3.48 -18.86 3.55
CA ALA A 20 3.51 -17.41 3.42
C ALA A 20 4.68 -16.95 2.54
N VAL A 21 5.90 -17.48 2.74
CA VAL A 21 7.07 -17.17 1.90
C VAL A 21 6.79 -17.46 0.42
N LEU A 22 6.19 -18.62 0.12
CA LEU A 22 5.85 -18.99 -1.26
C LEU A 22 4.79 -18.07 -1.87
N GLU A 23 3.77 -17.68 -1.11
CA GLU A 23 2.73 -16.77 -1.59
C GLU A 23 3.25 -15.35 -1.80
N ILE A 24 4.10 -14.85 -0.91
CA ILE A 24 4.77 -13.56 -1.06
C ILE A 24 5.64 -13.57 -2.32
N ALA A 25 6.42 -14.64 -2.54
CA ALA A 25 7.21 -14.79 -3.77
C ALA A 25 6.34 -14.77 -5.03
N ARG A 26 5.18 -15.44 -5.01
CA ARG A 26 4.20 -15.44 -6.11
C ARG A 26 3.65 -14.03 -6.38
N LEU A 27 3.35 -13.28 -5.32
CA LEU A 27 2.79 -11.92 -5.39
C LEU A 27 3.82 -10.88 -5.85
N LEU A 28 5.10 -11.07 -5.51
CA LEU A 28 6.20 -10.18 -5.88
C LEU A 28 6.81 -10.50 -7.25
N ALA A 29 6.52 -11.65 -7.84
CA ALA A 29 7.03 -12.04 -9.16
C ALA A 29 6.82 -10.98 -10.28
N PRO A 30 5.71 -10.22 -10.35
CA PRO A 30 5.53 -9.15 -11.35
C PRO A 30 6.03 -7.77 -10.88
N VAL A 31 6.56 -7.63 -9.67
CA VAL A 31 6.92 -6.34 -9.06
C VAL A 31 8.41 -6.05 -9.29
N ALA A 32 8.72 -4.83 -9.77
CA ALA A 32 10.10 -4.35 -9.82
C ALA A 32 10.54 -3.92 -8.41
N LEU A 33 11.65 -4.46 -7.94
CA LEU A 33 12.18 -4.21 -6.60
C LEU A 33 13.56 -3.54 -6.70
N SER A 34 13.79 -2.57 -5.81
CA SER A 34 15.06 -1.84 -5.68
C SER A 34 16.16 -2.67 -5.01
N ALA A 35 15.77 -3.76 -4.34
CA ALA A 35 16.64 -4.68 -3.64
C ALA A 35 16.47 -6.12 -4.12
N THR A 36 17.53 -6.92 -3.98
CA THR A 36 17.44 -8.37 -4.16
C THR A 36 16.75 -8.99 -2.95
N VAL A 37 15.58 -9.61 -3.19
CA VAL A 37 14.86 -10.36 -2.16
C VAL A 37 15.15 -11.85 -2.30
N ARG A 38 15.53 -12.49 -1.19
CA ARG A 38 15.76 -13.94 -1.12
C ARG A 38 14.68 -14.60 -0.28
N PHE A 39 13.96 -15.53 -0.89
CA PHE A 39 12.99 -16.39 -0.20
C PHE A 39 13.69 -17.68 0.21
N VAL A 40 13.75 -17.95 1.51
CA VAL A 40 14.56 -19.06 2.05
C VAL A 40 13.69 -19.91 2.97
N ALA A 41 13.82 -21.24 2.83
CA ALA A 41 13.27 -22.21 3.77
C ALA A 41 14.44 -22.99 4.36
N PHE A 42 14.68 -22.84 5.65
CA PHE A 42 15.84 -23.43 6.32
C PHE A 42 15.60 -24.89 6.71
N SER A 43 16.67 -25.67 6.67
CA SER A 43 16.70 -27.02 7.21
C SER A 43 17.30 -27.03 8.61
N GLY A 44 16.75 -27.83 9.52
CA GLY A 44 17.39 -28.09 10.80
C GLY A 44 17.32 -26.95 11.82
N GLU A 45 16.31 -26.08 11.73
CA GLU A 45 15.91 -25.13 12.79
C GLU A 45 15.78 -25.88 14.12
N GLU A 46 14.91 -26.89 14.14
CA GLU A 46 14.61 -27.77 15.28
C GLU A 46 15.78 -28.62 15.81
N GLN A 47 16.92 -28.61 15.11
CA GLN A 47 18.15 -29.31 15.52
C GLN A 47 19.18 -28.34 16.11
N GLY A 48 18.83 -27.05 16.22
CA GLY A 48 19.69 -25.98 16.69
C GLY A 48 20.14 -25.05 15.55
N LEU A 49 19.20 -24.64 14.69
CA LEU A 49 19.39 -23.59 13.67
C LEU A 49 20.48 -23.92 12.64
N TRP A 50 20.65 -25.20 12.29
CA TRP A 50 21.80 -25.63 11.48
C TRP A 50 21.83 -24.98 10.09
N GLY A 51 20.68 -24.90 9.43
CA GLY A 51 20.57 -24.34 8.08
C GLY A 51 20.79 -22.83 8.06
N SER A 52 20.11 -22.08 8.93
CA SER A 52 20.27 -20.63 9.03
C SER A 52 21.68 -20.25 9.51
N THR A 53 22.26 -20.99 10.44
CA THR A 53 23.66 -20.78 10.88
C THR A 53 24.64 -20.95 9.72
N ALA A 54 24.52 -22.05 8.96
CA ALA A 54 25.40 -22.28 7.81
C ALA A 54 25.23 -21.20 6.74
N TYR A 55 23.99 -20.79 6.47
CA TYR A 55 23.68 -19.81 5.43
C TYR A 55 24.13 -18.41 5.80
N ALA A 56 23.87 -17.95 7.03
CA ALA A 56 24.34 -16.65 7.50
C ALA A 56 25.87 -16.56 7.42
N ALA A 57 26.57 -17.60 7.88
CA ALA A 57 28.03 -17.67 7.78
C ALA A 57 28.54 -17.64 6.33
N GLU A 58 27.86 -18.32 5.40
CA GLU A 58 28.19 -18.30 3.97
C GLU A 58 28.04 -16.90 3.37
N LEU A 59 26.93 -16.20 3.64
CA LEU A 59 26.68 -14.85 3.13
C LEU A 59 27.71 -13.84 3.62
N HIS A 60 28.02 -13.88 4.92
CA HIS A 60 29.02 -12.99 5.52
C HIS A 60 30.43 -13.32 5.01
N ALA A 61 30.77 -14.60 4.82
CA ALA A 61 32.04 -14.98 4.21
C ALA A 61 32.16 -14.51 2.75
N ALA A 62 31.05 -14.41 2.03
CA ALA A 62 30.98 -13.88 0.68
C ALA A 62 30.93 -12.34 0.62
N GLY A 63 30.86 -11.64 1.76
CA GLY A 63 30.74 -10.19 1.84
C GLY A 63 29.41 -9.66 1.30
N ALA A 64 28.33 -10.43 1.46
CA ALA A 64 26.99 -9.98 1.08
C ALA A 64 26.53 -8.80 1.97
N ASP A 65 25.87 -7.82 1.35
CA ASP A 65 25.22 -6.72 2.07
C ASP A 65 23.78 -7.13 2.43
N ILE A 66 23.58 -7.58 3.67
CA ILE A 66 22.28 -8.02 4.17
C ILE A 66 21.59 -6.83 4.83
N TYR A 67 20.65 -6.22 4.11
CA TYR A 67 19.96 -5.04 4.62
C TYR A 67 18.95 -5.37 5.73
N ARG A 68 18.13 -6.43 5.55
CA ARG A 68 17.07 -6.87 6.47
C ARG A 68 16.89 -8.38 6.42
N VAL A 69 16.44 -8.94 7.54
CA VAL A 69 15.96 -10.32 7.67
C VAL A 69 14.59 -10.31 8.31
N ILE A 70 13.60 -10.93 7.67
CA ILE A 70 12.24 -11.11 8.20
C ILE A 70 11.99 -12.60 8.35
N ASN A 71 11.84 -13.08 9.59
CA ASN A 71 11.59 -14.49 9.88
C ASN A 71 10.10 -14.75 10.15
N LEU A 72 9.58 -15.88 9.68
CA LEU A 72 8.20 -16.28 9.93
C LEU A 72 8.23 -17.64 10.59
N ASP A 73 7.75 -17.74 11.82
CA ASP A 73 7.74 -18.99 12.57
C ASP A 73 6.46 -19.12 13.38
N MET A 74 5.67 -20.16 13.06
CA MET A 74 4.32 -20.37 13.59
C MET A 74 3.42 -19.14 13.41
N ILE A 75 2.79 -19.02 12.23
CA ILE A 75 1.93 -17.87 11.88
C ILE A 75 0.53 -18.31 11.44
N GLY A 76 0.14 -19.54 11.76
CA GLY A 76 -1.04 -20.18 11.23
C GLY A 76 -2.20 -20.32 12.21
N ARG A 77 -2.02 -20.03 13.50
CA ARG A 77 -3.03 -20.24 14.54
C ARG A 77 -3.07 -19.09 15.55
N PRO A 78 -4.13 -18.25 15.54
CA PRO A 78 -4.21 -17.10 16.43
C PRO A 78 -4.20 -17.50 17.90
N PRO A 79 -3.56 -16.69 18.77
CA PRO A 79 -3.68 -16.78 20.21
C PRO A 79 -5.09 -16.33 20.64
N GLU A 80 -5.43 -16.47 21.93
CA GLU A 80 -6.78 -16.16 22.44
C GLU A 80 -7.23 -14.71 22.17
N ASP A 81 -6.29 -13.76 22.15
CA ASP A 81 -6.58 -12.36 21.84
C ASP A 81 -6.47 -12.01 20.34
N GLY A 82 -6.23 -13.00 19.48
CA GLY A 82 -6.17 -12.85 18.03
C GLY A 82 -4.99 -12.03 17.51
N SER A 83 -4.02 -11.68 18.37
CA SER A 83 -2.88 -10.87 17.96
C SER A 83 -1.83 -11.65 17.16
N VAL A 84 -0.96 -10.93 16.47
CA VAL A 84 0.37 -11.42 16.06
C VAL A 84 1.42 -10.72 16.89
N THR A 85 2.46 -11.45 17.28
CA THR A 85 3.66 -10.87 17.88
C THR A 85 4.63 -10.51 16.77
N VAL A 86 4.90 -9.21 16.63
CA VAL A 86 6.03 -8.71 15.85
C VAL A 86 7.25 -8.74 16.74
N GLU A 87 8.17 -9.65 16.40
CA GLU A 87 9.40 -9.88 17.12
C GLU A 87 10.49 -8.94 16.61
N ARG A 88 11.22 -8.30 17.53
CA ARG A 88 12.29 -7.35 17.24
C ARG A 88 13.43 -7.49 18.25
N ASP A 89 14.61 -7.03 17.88
CA ASP A 89 15.78 -7.08 18.75
C ASP A 89 15.68 -6.05 19.88
N GLU A 90 15.74 -6.53 21.11
CA GLU A 90 15.70 -5.74 22.34
C GLU A 90 16.99 -5.91 23.17
N GLY A 91 18.09 -6.31 22.51
CA GLY A 91 19.43 -6.40 23.08
C GLY A 91 19.90 -7.84 23.24
N ASN A 92 19.70 -8.66 22.21
CA ASN A 92 20.04 -10.08 22.21
C ASN A 92 21.57 -10.32 22.14
N ALA A 93 22.17 -10.55 20.97
CA ALA A 93 23.60 -10.85 20.86
C ALA A 93 24.47 -9.61 20.56
N VAL A 94 23.97 -8.69 19.73
CA VAL A 94 24.73 -7.56 19.19
C VAL A 94 23.93 -6.26 19.34
N PRO A 95 24.23 -5.40 20.34
CA PRO A 95 23.44 -4.18 20.60
C PRO A 95 23.41 -3.12 19.48
N GLY A 96 24.18 -3.31 18.39
CA GLY A 96 24.37 -2.31 17.34
C GLY A 96 23.23 -2.23 16.32
N ASN A 97 22.41 -3.29 16.19
CA ASN A 97 21.29 -3.39 15.26
C ASN A 97 19.92 -3.21 15.96
N ASP A 98 19.84 -3.25 17.31
CA ASP A 98 18.62 -3.10 18.11
C ASP A 98 17.71 -1.98 17.63
N ALA A 99 18.26 -0.76 17.49
CA ALA A 99 17.47 0.41 17.12
C ALA A 99 16.86 0.28 15.72
N ALA A 100 17.60 -0.30 14.77
CA ALA A 100 17.14 -0.53 13.41
C ALA A 100 16.10 -1.66 13.36
N SER A 101 16.29 -2.71 14.15
CA SER A 101 15.32 -3.80 14.30
C SER A 101 14.01 -3.29 14.91
N GLN A 102 14.08 -2.48 15.97
CA GLN A 102 12.91 -1.88 16.59
C GLN A 102 12.17 -0.93 15.65
N ALA A 103 12.90 -0.18 14.82
CA ALA A 103 12.31 0.66 13.79
C ALA A 103 11.57 -0.19 12.73
N LEU A 104 12.20 -1.26 12.25
CA LEU A 104 11.53 -2.17 11.30
C LEU A 104 10.31 -2.87 11.93
N GLY A 105 10.39 -3.27 13.21
CA GLY A 105 9.25 -3.82 13.93
C GLY A 105 8.08 -2.82 14.04
N ALA A 106 8.38 -1.53 14.20
CA ALA A 106 7.35 -0.49 14.17
C ALA A 106 6.73 -0.32 12.77
N VAL A 107 7.54 -0.42 11.71
CA VAL A 107 7.05 -0.44 10.32
C VAL A 107 6.11 -1.64 10.10
N MET A 108 6.49 -2.82 10.57
CA MET A 108 5.66 -4.03 10.46
C MET A 108 4.35 -3.91 11.23
N ALA A 109 4.37 -3.33 12.43
CA ALA A 109 3.16 -3.04 13.20
C ALA A 109 2.25 -2.03 12.48
N GLN A 110 2.84 -1.00 11.86
CA GLN A 110 2.10 -0.03 11.06
C GLN A 110 1.50 -0.67 9.80
N ALA A 111 2.23 -1.56 9.12
CA ALA A 111 1.76 -2.31 7.98
C ALA A 111 0.53 -3.16 8.35
N ALA A 112 0.54 -3.83 9.50
CA ALA A 112 -0.62 -4.56 10.00
C ALA A 112 -1.83 -3.64 10.18
N ALA A 113 -1.64 -2.48 10.83
CA ALA A 113 -2.71 -1.51 11.07
C ALA A 113 -3.27 -0.88 9.78
N SER A 114 -2.44 -0.72 8.76
CA SER A 114 -2.83 -0.10 7.48
C SER A 114 -3.52 -1.05 6.52
N TYR A 115 -3.14 -2.33 6.50
CA TYR A 115 -3.58 -3.29 5.47
C TYR A 115 -4.41 -4.46 6.02
N THR A 116 -4.62 -4.52 7.34
CA THR A 116 -5.37 -5.59 8.00
C THR A 116 -6.17 -5.06 9.20
N ALA A 117 -6.94 -5.95 9.84
CA ALA A 117 -7.54 -5.70 11.15
C ALA A 117 -6.81 -6.47 12.28
N LEU A 118 -5.59 -6.94 12.01
CA LEU A 118 -4.81 -7.80 12.89
C LEU A 118 -4.26 -7.00 14.08
N PRO A 119 -4.62 -7.34 15.33
CA PRO A 119 -3.99 -6.75 16.50
C PRO A 119 -2.50 -7.12 16.54
N VAL A 120 -1.64 -6.17 16.89
CA VAL A 120 -0.20 -6.40 16.99
C VAL A 120 0.27 -6.25 18.44
N LYS A 121 1.11 -7.19 18.86
CA LYS A 121 1.98 -7.05 20.04
C LYS A 121 3.42 -6.95 19.57
N LEU A 122 4.22 -6.19 20.31
CA LEU A 122 5.66 -6.16 20.13
C LEU A 122 6.30 -7.08 21.15
N GLY A 123 7.24 -7.91 20.71
CA GLY A 123 7.99 -8.83 21.56
C GLY A 123 9.46 -8.90 21.14
N PRO A 124 10.33 -9.45 21.99
CA PRO A 124 11.72 -9.68 21.63
C PRO A 124 11.82 -10.83 20.62
N ILE A 125 12.81 -10.77 19.74
CA ILE A 125 13.28 -11.95 19.02
C ILE A 125 13.78 -13.03 19.98
N TYR A 126 13.57 -14.29 19.62
CA TYR A 126 13.86 -15.48 20.40
C TYR A 126 14.35 -16.64 19.53
N ALA A 127 14.62 -17.82 20.10
CA ALA A 127 15.34 -18.92 19.47
C ALA A 127 14.72 -19.48 18.16
N SER A 128 14.90 -18.77 17.03
CA SER A 128 14.49 -19.13 15.66
C SER A 128 15.52 -18.61 14.64
N ASP A 129 15.27 -18.83 13.35
CA ASP A 129 16.25 -18.73 12.26
C ASP A 129 16.82 -17.32 11.98
N TYR A 130 16.27 -16.24 12.55
CA TYR A 130 16.93 -14.92 12.49
C TYR A 130 18.14 -14.80 13.43
N MET A 131 18.27 -15.66 14.46
CA MET A 131 19.27 -15.49 15.51
C MET A 131 20.72 -15.58 14.99
N PRO A 132 21.04 -16.47 14.03
CA PRO A 132 22.37 -16.48 13.43
C PRO A 132 22.70 -15.21 12.63
N PHE A 133 21.70 -14.55 12.04
CA PHE A 133 21.89 -13.28 11.32
C PHE A 133 22.09 -12.11 12.29
N GLU A 134 21.29 -12.07 13.36
CA GLU A 134 21.45 -11.09 14.43
C GLU A 134 22.84 -11.16 15.06
N ALA A 135 23.36 -12.37 15.29
CA ALA A 135 24.73 -12.59 15.77
C ALA A 135 25.82 -12.07 14.80
N HIS A 136 25.48 -11.83 13.54
CA HIS A 136 26.33 -11.18 12.55
C HIS A 136 26.03 -9.68 12.36
N SER A 137 25.26 -9.05 13.25
CA SER A 137 24.83 -7.64 13.22
C SER A 137 23.79 -7.29 12.14
N ASP A 138 23.14 -8.29 11.53
CA ASP A 138 22.09 -8.03 10.56
C ASP A 138 20.82 -7.53 11.25
N VAL A 139 20.05 -6.66 10.59
CA VAL A 139 18.79 -6.14 11.15
C VAL A 139 17.67 -7.17 10.96
N THR A 140 17.20 -7.75 12.06
CA THR A 140 16.23 -8.85 12.05
C THR A 140 14.89 -8.47 12.67
N VAL A 141 13.78 -8.94 12.09
CA VAL A 141 12.45 -8.93 12.72
C VAL A 141 11.74 -10.26 12.45
N GLY A 142 10.67 -10.55 13.18
CA GLY A 142 9.86 -11.74 12.96
C GLY A 142 8.36 -11.55 13.14
N ALA A 143 7.59 -12.51 12.64
CA ALA A 143 6.19 -12.71 13.01
C ALA A 143 6.02 -14.07 13.68
N TYR A 144 5.38 -14.06 14.84
CA TYR A 144 5.04 -15.24 15.64
C TYR A 144 3.60 -15.11 16.14
N GLU A 145 2.84 -16.19 16.08
CA GLU A 145 1.46 -16.22 16.58
C GLU A 145 1.35 -16.03 18.09
N GLY A 146 2.44 -16.28 18.84
CA GLY A 146 2.45 -16.19 20.29
C GLY A 146 2.16 -17.53 20.97
N GLU A 147 2.25 -17.52 22.29
CA GLU A 147 2.15 -18.74 23.09
C GLU A 147 0.75 -19.36 23.11
N GLY A 148 0.69 -20.66 23.40
CA GLY A 148 -0.56 -21.36 23.73
C GLY A 148 -1.10 -22.27 22.63
N ASN A 149 -0.32 -22.55 21.59
CA ASN A 149 -0.66 -23.58 20.60
C ASN A 149 -0.59 -24.99 21.23
N PRO A 150 -1.73 -25.70 21.43
CA PRO A 150 -1.74 -27.02 22.06
C PRO A 150 -1.23 -28.13 21.13
N HIS A 151 -0.92 -27.80 19.87
CA HIS A 151 -0.44 -28.71 18.84
C HIS A 151 1.09 -28.63 18.63
N TYR A 152 1.75 -27.61 19.18
CA TYR A 152 3.20 -27.39 19.03
C TYR A 152 4.02 -28.63 19.38
N HIS A 153 4.90 -29.05 18.46
CA HIS A 153 5.71 -30.27 18.53
C HIS A 153 4.92 -31.58 18.71
N ARG A 154 3.67 -31.63 18.22
CA ARG A 154 2.80 -32.83 18.31
C ARG A 154 2.36 -33.33 16.96
N THR A 155 2.03 -34.62 16.92
CA THR A 155 1.42 -35.28 15.74
C THR A 155 0.06 -34.69 15.34
N SER A 156 -0.53 -33.85 16.21
CA SER A 156 -1.81 -33.19 16.00
C SER A 156 -1.69 -31.84 15.29
N ASP A 157 -0.48 -31.28 15.15
CA ASP A 157 -0.25 -30.10 14.31
C ASP A 157 -0.47 -30.49 12.84
N LYS A 158 -1.59 -30.03 12.27
CA LYS A 158 -2.11 -30.49 10.98
C LYS A 158 -2.75 -29.31 10.24
N PRO A 159 -2.87 -29.36 8.91
CA PRO A 159 -3.49 -28.26 8.15
C PRO A 159 -4.92 -27.89 8.61
N ALA A 160 -5.64 -28.83 9.23
CA ALA A 160 -6.98 -28.60 9.77
C ALA A 160 -7.00 -27.83 11.12
N THR A 161 -5.86 -27.61 11.75
CA THR A 161 -5.73 -26.84 13.01
C THR A 161 -5.37 -25.37 12.78
N LEU A 162 -5.12 -24.98 11.53
CA LEU A 162 -4.77 -23.61 11.15
C LEU A 162 -6.03 -22.75 10.94
N ASP A 163 -5.89 -21.46 11.21
CA ASP A 163 -6.79 -20.40 10.78
C ASP A 163 -6.18 -19.70 9.55
N TYR A 164 -6.75 -20.00 8.37
CA TYR A 164 -6.25 -19.44 7.11
C TYR A 164 -6.55 -17.94 6.95
N GLY A 165 -7.55 -17.39 7.66
CA GLY A 165 -7.84 -15.96 7.65
C GLY A 165 -6.76 -15.17 8.40
N TYR A 166 -6.39 -15.68 9.58
CA TYR A 166 -5.26 -15.18 10.35
C TYR A 166 -3.94 -15.29 9.58
N LEU A 167 -3.62 -16.47 9.04
CA LEU A 167 -2.40 -16.70 8.24
C LEU A 167 -2.31 -15.71 7.05
N ALA A 168 -3.42 -15.48 6.36
CA ALA A 168 -3.46 -14.52 5.25
C ALA A 168 -3.25 -13.07 5.73
N ALA A 169 -3.76 -12.70 6.91
CA ALA A 169 -3.54 -11.36 7.49
C ALA A 169 -2.08 -11.15 7.90
N VAL A 170 -1.44 -12.15 8.53
CA VAL A 170 0.00 -12.11 8.86
C VAL A 170 0.82 -12.02 7.55
N THR A 171 0.51 -12.86 6.56
CA THR A 171 1.19 -12.84 5.25
C THR A 171 1.08 -11.47 4.56
N ARG A 172 -0.09 -10.82 4.61
CA ARG A 172 -0.28 -9.47 4.04
C ARG A 172 0.54 -8.41 4.78
N THR A 173 0.63 -8.52 6.11
CA THR A 173 1.45 -7.64 6.94
C THR A 173 2.94 -7.74 6.54
N VAL A 174 3.43 -8.96 6.38
CA VAL A 174 4.82 -9.23 5.97
C VAL A 174 5.08 -8.70 4.56
N LEU A 175 4.17 -8.95 3.60
CA LEU A 175 4.27 -8.43 2.24
C LEU A 175 4.36 -6.90 2.22
N ALA A 176 3.48 -6.22 2.96
CA ALA A 176 3.47 -4.76 3.03
C ALA A 176 4.77 -4.20 3.66
N THR A 177 5.30 -4.87 4.69
CA THR A 177 6.58 -4.53 5.33
C THR A 177 7.76 -4.70 4.36
N LEU A 178 7.77 -5.79 3.59
CA LEU A 178 8.80 -6.04 2.58
C LEU A 178 8.73 -4.97 1.48
N LEU A 179 7.54 -4.64 0.99
CA LEU A 179 7.34 -3.60 -0.01
C LEU A 179 7.79 -2.22 0.50
N SER A 180 7.59 -1.88 1.78
CA SER A 180 8.09 -0.60 2.31
C SER A 180 9.62 -0.49 2.33
N GLU A 181 10.34 -1.61 2.35
CA GLU A 181 11.82 -1.62 2.33
C GLU A 181 12.40 -1.84 0.92
N ALA A 182 11.67 -2.51 0.02
CA ALA A 182 12.20 -3.03 -1.24
C ALA A 182 11.52 -2.49 -2.50
N LEU A 183 10.49 -1.67 -2.38
CA LEU A 183 10.01 -0.91 -3.53
C LEU A 183 11.10 0.07 -3.97
N ASP A 184 11.23 0.24 -5.29
CA ASP A 184 11.74 1.49 -5.81
C ASP A 184 10.75 2.58 -5.37
N VAL A 185 10.95 3.14 -4.18
CA VAL A 185 10.74 4.58 -4.02
C VAL A 185 11.88 5.25 -4.79
N ALA A 186 11.88 5.10 -6.11
CA ALA A 186 11.94 6.31 -6.89
C ALA A 186 10.80 7.12 -6.30
N ASP A 187 11.13 8.05 -5.39
CA ASP A 187 10.24 9.17 -5.12
C ASP A 187 9.68 9.54 -6.49
N GLU A 188 8.37 9.42 -6.72
CA GLU A 188 7.80 9.82 -8.01
C GLU A 188 8.30 11.24 -8.36
N ALA A 189 8.72 12.05 -7.36
CA ALA A 189 9.38 13.34 -7.53
C ALA A 189 10.68 13.29 -8.36
N SER A 190 11.27 12.11 -8.54
CA SER A 190 12.47 11.85 -9.33
C SER A 190 12.15 11.34 -10.74
N SER A 191 10.89 11.03 -11.07
CA SER A 191 10.53 10.74 -12.45
C SER A 191 10.67 12.02 -13.30
N ALA A 192 10.95 11.85 -14.58
CA ALA A 192 11.20 12.97 -15.46
C ALA A 192 9.94 13.87 -15.53
N VAL A 193 8.76 13.26 -15.62
CA VAL A 193 7.46 13.91 -15.54
C VAL A 193 6.68 13.21 -14.44
N ASP A 194 6.20 13.97 -13.46
CA ASP A 194 5.42 13.48 -12.31
C ASP A 194 4.21 14.39 -12.13
N LEU A 195 3.04 13.90 -12.53
CA LEU A 195 1.78 14.62 -12.51
C LEU A 195 1.05 14.36 -11.20
N TYR A 196 0.52 15.42 -10.61
CA TYR A 196 -0.31 15.27 -9.42
C TYR A 196 -1.51 16.21 -9.40
N ILE A 197 -2.53 15.78 -8.66
CA ILE A 197 -3.73 16.55 -8.31
C ILE A 197 -3.75 16.63 -6.79
N ARG A 198 -3.77 17.83 -6.21
CA ARG A 198 -3.70 17.95 -4.75
C ARG A 198 -4.95 17.39 -4.08
N ASP A 199 -4.77 16.62 -3.03
CA ASP A 199 -5.86 16.13 -2.17
C ASP A 199 -6.33 17.15 -1.14
N ASN A 200 -5.39 17.97 -0.67
CA ASN A 200 -5.65 19.05 0.26
C ASN A 200 -4.70 20.23 0.01
N GLN A 201 -4.90 21.32 0.74
CA GLN A 201 -4.15 22.56 0.48
C GLN A 201 -2.64 22.45 0.75
N ALA A 202 -2.22 21.53 1.62
CA ALA A 202 -0.82 21.28 1.96
C ALA A 202 -0.18 20.19 1.10
N ASP A 203 -0.94 19.55 0.20
CA ASP A 203 -0.44 18.49 -0.64
C ASP A 203 0.55 19.03 -1.69
N THR A 204 1.67 18.31 -1.81
CA THR A 204 2.81 18.62 -2.69
C THR A 204 3.00 17.55 -3.76
N GLY A 205 2.05 16.61 -3.87
CA GLY A 205 2.12 15.44 -4.74
C GLY A 205 2.93 14.28 -4.14
N SER A 206 3.34 14.38 -2.87
CA SER A 206 4.01 13.27 -2.18
C SER A 206 3.01 12.23 -1.70
N GLN A 207 3.38 10.96 -1.84
CA GLN A 207 2.60 9.83 -1.39
C GLN A 207 3.18 9.23 -0.08
N PRO A 208 2.34 8.76 0.85
CA PRO A 208 0.90 8.95 0.87
C PRO A 208 0.52 10.39 1.23
N SER A 209 -0.58 10.89 0.66
CA SER A 209 -1.16 12.18 1.02
C SER A 209 -1.82 12.12 2.42
N SER A 210 -1.93 13.30 3.03
CA SER A 210 -2.56 13.46 4.35
C SER A 210 -4.08 13.56 4.25
N SER A 211 -4.79 13.02 5.25
CA SER A 211 -6.23 13.25 5.40
C SER A 211 -6.51 14.63 6.01
N PRO A 212 -7.64 15.29 5.68
CA PRO A 212 -8.72 14.84 4.80
C PRO A 212 -8.39 14.99 3.30
N ASN A 213 -8.89 14.08 2.48
CA ASN A 213 -8.66 13.99 1.03
C ASN A 213 -9.95 14.04 0.18
N GLY A 214 -11.10 14.31 0.83
CA GLY A 214 -12.40 14.40 0.17
C GLY A 214 -12.71 15.78 -0.43
N ALA A 215 -11.80 16.74 -0.36
CA ALA A 215 -12.02 18.12 -0.74
C ALA A 215 -10.86 18.73 -1.54
N SER A 216 -10.33 17.98 -2.51
CA SER A 216 -9.22 18.40 -3.39
C SER A 216 -9.38 19.85 -3.84
N PRO A 217 -8.43 20.77 -3.57
CA PRO A 217 -8.50 22.15 -4.07
C PRO A 217 -8.40 22.24 -5.60
N ASP A 218 -7.80 21.23 -6.23
CA ASP A 218 -7.61 21.16 -7.69
C ASP A 218 -8.79 20.50 -8.42
N LEU A 219 -9.69 19.87 -7.66
CA LEU A 219 -11.00 19.30 -7.96
C LEU A 219 -12.24 20.21 -8.03
N TRP A 220 -12.52 21.15 -8.95
CA TRP A 220 -13.68 22.08 -8.79
C TRP A 220 -14.82 22.03 -9.82
N VAL A 221 -15.93 22.69 -9.47
CA VAL A 221 -17.19 22.70 -10.23
C VAL A 221 -17.69 24.13 -10.43
N ARG A 222 -18.24 24.39 -11.62
CA ARG A 222 -19.04 25.56 -11.97
C ARG A 222 -20.43 25.13 -12.47
N ASN A 223 -21.43 25.97 -12.27
CA ASN A 223 -22.77 25.79 -12.84
C ASN A 223 -22.91 26.44 -14.23
N ASN A 224 -21.84 27.04 -14.77
CA ASN A 224 -21.75 27.61 -16.12
C ASN A 224 -20.46 27.17 -16.84
N ASP A 225 -20.50 27.16 -18.18
CA ASP A 225 -19.37 26.83 -19.05
C ASP A 225 -18.38 28.00 -19.08
N ILE A 226 -17.28 27.91 -18.32
CA ILE A 226 -16.20 28.90 -18.28
C ILE A 226 -15.00 28.36 -19.04
N ARG A 227 -14.95 28.70 -20.32
CA ARG A 227 -13.92 28.19 -21.23
C ARG A 227 -12.54 28.77 -21.02
N ASP A 228 -12.44 30.03 -20.56
CA ASP A 228 -11.16 30.73 -20.38
C ASP A 228 -11.10 31.43 -19.01
N GLY A 229 -9.92 31.45 -18.39
CA GLY A 229 -9.64 32.25 -17.20
C GLY A 229 -10.26 31.77 -15.87
N ASP A 230 -10.85 30.57 -15.83
CA ASP A 230 -11.28 29.97 -14.54
C ASP A 230 -10.07 29.41 -13.78
N ASP A 231 -9.97 29.75 -12.51
CA ASP A 231 -8.92 29.29 -11.59
C ASP A 231 -9.62 28.65 -10.37
N PRO A 232 -9.10 27.56 -9.77
CA PRO A 232 -9.58 27.06 -8.48
C PRO A 232 -9.63 28.14 -7.38
N GLU A 233 -8.84 29.22 -7.46
CA GLU A 233 -8.94 30.37 -6.55
C GLU A 233 -10.28 31.13 -6.64
N LEU A 234 -10.99 31.03 -7.78
CA LEU A 234 -12.35 31.56 -7.93
C LEU A 234 -13.40 30.70 -7.20
N GLY A 235 -12.98 29.60 -6.57
CA GLY A 235 -13.76 28.80 -5.63
C GLY A 235 -14.46 27.60 -6.25
N HIS A 236 -15.29 26.90 -5.49
CA HIS A 236 -16.14 25.80 -5.94
C HIS A 236 -17.61 26.23 -5.85
N GLN A 237 -18.44 25.81 -6.82
CA GLN A 237 -19.89 25.98 -6.74
C GLN A 237 -20.56 24.64 -6.46
N THR A 238 -21.54 24.66 -5.56
CA THR A 238 -22.44 23.52 -5.32
C THR A 238 -23.11 23.13 -6.64
N PRO A 239 -23.00 21.87 -7.10
CA PRO A 239 -23.64 21.43 -8.34
C PRO A 239 -25.18 21.60 -8.28
N VAL A 240 -25.81 21.91 -9.39
CA VAL A 240 -27.27 22.02 -9.48
C VAL A 240 -27.84 20.81 -10.20
N ASN A 241 -28.73 20.10 -9.53
CA ASN A 241 -29.37 18.88 -10.02
C ASN A 241 -30.27 19.18 -11.23
N GLY A 242 -30.22 18.31 -12.24
CA GLY A 242 -31.07 18.40 -13.43
C GLY A 242 -30.58 19.37 -14.52
N ILE A 243 -29.50 20.12 -14.29
CA ILE A 243 -28.88 20.99 -15.31
C ILE A 243 -27.39 20.68 -15.49
N PRO A 244 -26.78 21.07 -16.63
CA PRO A 244 -25.34 20.89 -16.82
C PRO A 244 -24.50 21.65 -15.79
N ASN A 245 -23.55 20.94 -15.20
CA ASN A 245 -22.47 21.45 -14.37
C ASN A 245 -21.14 21.09 -15.03
N TYR A 246 -20.08 21.81 -14.68
CA TYR A 246 -18.80 21.73 -15.37
C TYR A 246 -17.70 21.49 -14.35
N VAL A 247 -17.05 20.34 -14.45
CA VAL A 247 -15.93 19.93 -13.61
C VAL A 247 -14.63 20.41 -14.25
N TYR A 248 -13.69 20.85 -13.42
CA TYR A 248 -12.35 21.27 -13.83
C TYR A 248 -11.33 20.65 -12.90
N VAL A 249 -10.16 20.36 -13.46
CA VAL A 249 -9.06 19.71 -12.76
C VAL A 249 -7.80 20.54 -12.95
N ARG A 250 -7.09 20.88 -11.88
CA ARG A 250 -5.72 21.41 -11.98
C ARG A 250 -4.74 20.25 -11.85
N VAL A 251 -3.91 20.06 -12.87
CA VAL A 251 -2.84 19.06 -12.88
C VAL A 251 -1.52 19.79 -12.77
N HIS A 252 -0.71 19.39 -11.79
CA HIS A 252 0.63 19.91 -11.57
C HIS A 252 1.66 18.95 -12.14
N ASN A 253 2.87 19.42 -12.39
CA ASN A 253 4.02 18.58 -12.72
C ASN A 253 5.14 18.87 -11.73
N ARG A 254 5.41 17.98 -10.77
CA ARG A 254 6.54 18.12 -9.83
C ARG A 254 7.84 17.47 -10.33
N GLY A 255 7.79 16.81 -11.49
CA GLY A 255 8.94 16.17 -12.11
C GLY A 255 10.00 17.18 -12.56
N THR A 256 11.13 16.64 -13.04
CA THR A 256 12.31 17.43 -13.38
C THR A 256 12.33 17.99 -14.81
N ILE A 257 11.45 17.50 -15.69
CA ILE A 257 11.28 18.00 -17.06
C ILE A 257 9.81 18.35 -17.35
N ALA A 258 9.59 19.11 -18.44
CA ALA A 258 8.25 19.46 -18.87
C ALA A 258 7.51 18.26 -19.47
N LEU A 259 6.22 18.12 -19.12
CA LEU A 259 5.29 17.27 -19.86
C LEU A 259 5.06 17.85 -21.25
N GLY A 260 5.20 17.04 -22.30
CA GLY A 260 4.85 17.43 -23.67
C GLY A 260 3.33 17.50 -23.87
N GLY A 261 2.87 18.44 -24.70
CA GLY A 261 1.45 18.51 -25.08
C GLY A 261 1.01 17.29 -25.90
N GLY A 262 -0.21 16.81 -25.65
CA GLY A 262 -0.85 15.72 -26.38
C GLY A 262 -0.51 14.31 -25.90
N VAL A 263 0.33 14.15 -24.87
CA VAL A 263 0.81 12.82 -24.43
C VAL A 263 0.13 12.33 -23.15
N ALA A 264 -0.45 13.23 -22.35
CA ALA A 264 -1.16 12.89 -21.13
C ALA A 264 -2.66 13.18 -21.24
N GLN A 265 -3.45 12.60 -20.36
CA GLN A 265 -4.90 12.78 -20.31
C GLN A 265 -5.41 12.90 -18.89
N VAL A 266 -6.58 13.51 -18.74
CA VAL A 266 -7.36 13.50 -17.50
C VAL A 266 -8.68 12.82 -17.77
N ARG A 267 -9.01 11.84 -16.93
CA ARG A 267 -10.30 11.15 -16.92
C ARG A 267 -11.05 11.56 -15.66
N THR A 268 -12.32 11.90 -15.79
CA THR A 268 -13.19 12.28 -14.67
C THR A 268 -14.35 11.30 -14.53
N TYR A 269 -14.74 11.05 -13.28
CA TYR A 269 -15.76 10.09 -12.91
C TYR A 269 -16.64 10.62 -11.79
N ARG A 270 -17.83 10.03 -11.64
CA ARG A 270 -18.71 10.25 -10.49
C ARG A 270 -19.30 8.97 -9.90
N CYS A 271 -19.49 8.93 -8.59
CA CYS A 271 -20.26 7.90 -7.91
C CYS A 271 -21.19 8.50 -6.86
N ASP A 272 -22.34 7.87 -6.62
CA ASP A 272 -23.20 8.26 -5.50
C ASP A 272 -22.42 7.94 -4.21
N ALA A 273 -22.16 8.96 -3.39
CA ALA A 273 -21.37 8.77 -2.17
C ALA A 273 -22.08 7.88 -1.13
N GLY A 274 -23.39 7.63 -1.28
CA GLY A 274 -24.16 6.68 -0.47
C GLY A 274 -23.97 5.22 -0.88
N ASP A 275 -23.47 4.97 -2.09
CA ASP A 275 -23.30 3.65 -2.67
C ASP A 275 -21.94 3.00 -2.32
N GLY A 276 -21.10 3.62 -1.48
CA GLY A 276 -19.79 3.09 -1.08
C GLY A 276 -18.63 3.60 -1.93
N VAL A 277 -17.42 3.10 -1.64
CA VAL A 277 -16.13 3.71 -2.06
C VAL A 277 -15.29 2.82 -2.99
N GLY A 278 -15.90 1.83 -3.66
CA GLY A 278 -15.18 0.87 -4.51
C GLY A 278 -14.89 1.42 -5.92
N TRP A 279 -13.62 1.69 -6.22
CA TRP A 279 -13.13 1.93 -7.58
C TRP A 279 -12.80 0.59 -8.27
N PRO A 280 -13.06 0.38 -9.58
CA PRO A 280 -13.80 1.27 -10.48
C PRO A 280 -15.31 1.03 -10.47
N THR A 281 -15.77 -0.07 -9.85
CA THR A 281 -17.13 -0.64 -10.03
C THR A 281 -18.27 0.33 -9.75
N ARG A 282 -18.09 1.29 -8.82
CA ARG A 282 -19.13 2.25 -8.43
C ARG A 282 -19.07 3.56 -9.21
N PHE A 283 -18.01 3.79 -9.98
CA PHE A 283 -17.76 5.06 -10.67
C PHE A 283 -18.27 5.02 -12.12
N GLN A 284 -18.98 6.08 -12.49
CA GLN A 284 -19.47 6.33 -13.85
C GLN A 284 -18.58 7.38 -14.51
N PRO A 285 -18.15 7.19 -15.77
CA PRO A 285 -17.34 8.18 -16.47
C PRO A 285 -18.14 9.45 -16.73
N ILE A 286 -17.53 10.59 -16.46
CA ILE A 286 -18.01 11.90 -16.92
C ILE A 286 -17.38 12.20 -18.29
N GLY A 287 -16.05 12.11 -18.40
CA GLY A 287 -15.37 12.37 -19.66
C GLY A 287 -13.85 12.20 -19.59
N THR A 288 -13.22 12.35 -20.74
CA THR A 288 -11.76 12.28 -20.90
C THR A 288 -11.31 13.41 -21.80
N LEU A 289 -10.27 14.12 -21.38
CA LEU A 289 -9.63 15.18 -22.16
C LEU A 289 -8.13 14.95 -22.19
N VAL A 290 -7.53 15.18 -23.35
CA VAL A 290 -6.07 15.18 -23.52
C VAL A 290 -5.52 16.51 -23.03
N ILE A 291 -4.39 16.47 -22.31
CA ILE A 291 -3.63 17.67 -21.94
C ILE A 291 -2.87 18.12 -23.20
N ASP A 292 -3.41 19.11 -23.90
CA ASP A 292 -2.95 19.54 -25.22
C ASP A 292 -1.73 20.47 -25.16
N GLN A 293 -1.57 21.20 -24.06
CA GLN A 293 -0.42 22.09 -23.83
C GLN A 293 0.66 21.40 -22.97
N ALA A 294 1.86 21.98 -22.96
CA ALA A 294 2.91 21.50 -22.08
C ALA A 294 2.68 21.96 -20.64
N ILE A 295 3.05 21.11 -19.66
CA ILE A 295 3.15 21.52 -18.25
C ILE A 295 4.63 21.60 -17.89
N PRO A 296 5.19 22.82 -17.67
CA PRO A 296 6.58 22.97 -17.24
C PRO A 296 6.87 22.19 -15.94
N ALA A 297 8.13 21.83 -15.71
CA ALA A 297 8.57 21.33 -14.42
C ALA A 297 8.28 22.37 -13.32
N GLY A 298 7.66 21.94 -12.21
CA GLY A 298 7.13 22.80 -11.15
C GLY A 298 5.90 23.63 -11.55
N GLY A 299 5.36 23.42 -12.74
CA GLY A 299 4.20 24.14 -13.28
C GLY A 299 2.88 23.40 -13.06
N SER A 300 1.77 24.03 -13.47
CA SER A 300 0.45 23.40 -13.48
C SER A 300 -0.43 23.92 -14.60
N MET A 301 -1.49 23.19 -14.90
CA MET A 301 -2.48 23.55 -15.92
C MET A 301 -3.87 23.12 -15.49
N ARG A 302 -4.87 23.90 -15.89
CA ARG A 302 -6.28 23.50 -15.83
C ARG A 302 -6.64 22.63 -17.03
N VAL A 303 -7.32 21.52 -16.76
CA VAL A 303 -7.95 20.63 -17.73
C VAL A 303 -9.46 20.63 -17.50
N GLY A 304 -10.24 20.77 -18.57
CA GLY A 304 -11.69 20.94 -18.51
C GLY A 304 -12.18 22.06 -19.43
N PRO A 305 -13.50 22.31 -19.47
CA PRO A 305 -14.50 21.69 -18.61
C PRO A 305 -14.89 20.26 -19.01
N PHE A 306 -15.26 19.45 -18.02
CA PHE A 306 -15.99 18.19 -18.20
C PHE A 306 -17.45 18.40 -17.81
N ALA A 307 -18.36 18.32 -18.78
CA ALA A 307 -19.78 18.54 -18.55
C ALA A 307 -20.45 17.31 -17.91
N TRP A 308 -21.23 17.53 -16.87
CA TRP A 308 -21.97 16.50 -16.16
C TRP A 308 -23.29 17.05 -15.60
N THR A 309 -24.36 16.28 -15.68
CA THR A 309 -25.67 16.62 -15.11
C THR A 309 -25.96 15.70 -13.93
N PRO A 310 -25.99 16.21 -12.68
CA PRO A 310 -26.42 15.41 -11.54
C PRO A 310 -27.91 15.06 -11.69
N HIS A 311 -28.26 13.86 -11.24
CA HIS A 311 -29.64 13.39 -11.16
C HIS A 311 -30.07 13.01 -9.74
N ILE A 312 -29.15 13.08 -8.78
CA ILE A 312 -29.35 12.78 -7.37
C ILE A 312 -29.03 14.05 -6.58
N VAL A 313 -29.95 14.45 -5.71
CA VAL A 313 -29.77 15.53 -4.73
C VAL A 313 -29.13 14.93 -3.48
N ASP A 314 -28.29 15.71 -2.77
CA ASP A 314 -27.62 15.41 -1.47
C ASP A 314 -26.15 15.03 -1.58
N ARG A 315 -25.78 13.95 -2.26
CA ARG A 315 -24.41 13.45 -2.20
C ARG A 315 -23.93 12.86 -3.54
N ASP A 316 -22.78 13.32 -3.97
CA ASP A 316 -22.04 12.78 -5.10
C ASP A 316 -20.55 12.85 -4.82
N ARG A 317 -19.76 12.06 -5.52
CA ARG A 317 -18.31 12.06 -5.40
C ARG A 317 -17.69 12.13 -6.76
N LEU A 318 -16.86 13.14 -6.95
CA LEU A 318 -16.08 13.33 -8.16
C LEU A 318 -14.68 12.77 -7.95
N LEU A 319 -14.18 12.09 -8.97
CA LEU A 319 -12.81 11.59 -9.05
C LEU A 319 -12.17 12.08 -10.35
N ALA A 320 -10.94 12.55 -10.29
CA ALA A 320 -10.12 12.85 -11.44
C ALA A 320 -8.85 12.00 -11.40
N ILE A 321 -8.44 11.50 -12.55
CA ILE A 321 -7.24 10.67 -12.73
C ILE A 321 -6.43 11.28 -13.87
N ALA A 322 -5.23 11.75 -13.57
CA ALA A 322 -4.23 12.14 -14.56
C ALA A 322 -3.40 10.91 -14.96
N SER A 323 -3.06 10.80 -16.25
CA SER A 323 -2.26 9.69 -16.75
C SER A 323 -1.30 10.17 -17.82
N ALA A 324 -0.02 9.80 -17.69
CA ALA A 324 1.00 10.00 -18.71
C ALA A 324 1.74 8.69 -19.02
N PRO A 325 2.43 8.58 -20.18
CA PRO A 325 3.16 7.36 -20.54
C PRO A 325 4.36 7.05 -19.62
N SER A 326 4.87 8.05 -18.92
CA SER A 326 6.02 7.94 -18.01
C SER A 326 5.64 8.09 -16.54
N ASP A 327 4.35 8.19 -16.25
CA ASP A 327 3.79 8.46 -14.94
C ASP A 327 2.34 7.95 -14.93
N HIS A 328 2.22 6.72 -14.47
CA HIS A 328 1.00 5.93 -14.52
C HIS A 328 0.29 5.99 -13.17
N SER A 329 -1.00 6.34 -13.22
CA SER A 329 -1.86 6.17 -12.06
C SER A 329 -2.07 4.67 -11.78
N VAL A 330 -2.33 4.30 -10.53
CA VAL A 330 -2.72 2.94 -10.13
C VAL A 330 -3.88 2.40 -11.00
N PRO A 331 -4.92 3.18 -11.36
CA PRO A 331 -5.98 2.75 -12.26
C PRO A 331 -5.55 2.46 -13.71
N ASP A 332 -4.34 2.86 -14.14
CA ASP A 332 -3.80 2.50 -15.45
C ASP A 332 -3.21 1.09 -15.49
N VAL A 333 -2.73 0.60 -14.34
CA VAL A 333 -1.98 -0.65 -14.24
C VAL A 333 -2.74 -1.73 -13.46
N TYR A 334 -3.61 -1.33 -12.54
CA TYR A 334 -4.40 -2.23 -11.70
C TYR A 334 -5.88 -2.21 -12.11
N THR A 335 -6.40 -3.39 -12.43
CA THR A 335 -7.78 -3.56 -12.91
C THR A 335 -8.74 -4.12 -11.85
N GLY A 336 -8.27 -4.38 -10.63
CA GLY A 336 -9.10 -4.90 -9.55
C GLY A 336 -9.88 -3.79 -8.82
N GLU A 337 -10.65 -4.19 -7.80
CA GLU A 337 -11.37 -3.24 -6.97
C GLU A 337 -10.47 -2.67 -5.87
N LEU A 338 -10.53 -1.36 -5.66
CA LEU A 338 -9.78 -0.61 -4.65
C LEU A 338 -10.70 0.28 -3.82
N ASP A 339 -10.34 0.46 -2.55
CA ASP A 339 -10.93 1.49 -1.72
C ASP A 339 -10.50 2.88 -2.22
N THR A 340 -11.45 3.78 -2.46
CA THR A 340 -11.15 5.12 -3.00
C THR A 340 -10.31 5.96 -2.03
N ASP A 341 -10.45 5.80 -0.71
CA ASP A 341 -9.62 6.55 0.24
C ASP A 341 -8.16 6.08 0.17
N LEU A 342 -7.93 4.78 -0.03
CA LEU A 342 -6.59 4.26 -0.29
C LEU A 342 -6.08 4.71 -1.65
N LEU A 343 -6.90 4.62 -2.70
CA LEU A 343 -6.50 5.04 -4.04
C LEU A 343 -6.02 6.49 -4.04
N VAL A 344 -6.85 7.41 -3.54
CA VAL A 344 -6.52 8.84 -3.50
C VAL A 344 -5.27 9.10 -2.64
N ARG A 345 -5.14 8.46 -1.47
CA ARG A 345 -3.97 8.71 -0.60
C ARG A 345 -2.67 8.20 -1.16
N PHE A 346 -2.69 7.10 -1.91
CA PHE A 346 -1.48 6.40 -2.35
C PHE A 346 -1.23 6.55 -3.86
N ASP A 347 -1.92 7.47 -4.52
CA ASP A 347 -1.78 7.78 -5.93
C ASP A 347 -1.96 9.30 -6.14
N ASN A 348 -0.84 10.02 -6.22
CA ASN A 348 -0.82 11.48 -6.37
C ASN A 348 -1.45 11.95 -7.69
N ASN A 349 -1.58 11.07 -8.70
CA ASN A 349 -2.27 11.36 -9.95
C ASN A 349 -3.80 11.37 -9.80
N VAL A 350 -4.33 10.99 -8.64
CA VAL A 350 -5.76 10.84 -8.39
C VAL A 350 -6.25 11.87 -7.37
N GLY A 351 -7.20 12.71 -7.78
CA GLY A 351 -7.83 13.69 -6.89
C GLY A 351 -9.31 13.40 -6.68
N ARG A 352 -9.81 13.66 -5.46
CA ARG A 352 -11.23 13.50 -5.11
C ARG A 352 -11.86 14.78 -4.58
N ARG A 353 -13.12 15.01 -4.96
CA ARG A 353 -14.01 15.95 -4.27
C ARG A 353 -15.40 15.37 -4.06
N ASP A 354 -15.83 15.33 -2.80
CA ASP A 354 -17.22 15.08 -2.44
C ASP A 354 -18.03 16.36 -2.64
N VAL A 355 -19.20 16.23 -3.29
CA VAL A 355 -20.10 17.33 -3.60
C VAL A 355 -21.53 16.99 -3.19
N ALA A 356 -22.35 18.01 -2.99
CA ALA A 356 -23.75 17.84 -2.61
C ALA A 356 -24.67 18.56 -3.61
N PRO A 357 -25.10 17.90 -4.70
CA PRO A 357 -25.97 18.57 -5.67
C PRO A 357 -27.26 19.06 -5.03
N GLN A 358 -27.63 20.31 -5.34
CA GLN A 358 -28.84 20.96 -4.81
C GLN A 358 -29.97 20.98 -5.86
N PRO A 359 -31.24 21.07 -5.46
CA PRO A 359 -32.35 21.24 -6.41
C PRO A 359 -32.17 22.49 -7.29
N ALA A 360 -32.62 22.42 -8.54
CA ALA A 360 -32.76 23.62 -9.37
C ALA A 360 -33.76 24.59 -8.68
N GLY A 361 -33.36 25.85 -8.52
CA GLY A 361 -34.24 26.89 -7.98
C GLY A 361 -35.39 27.19 -8.93
N PRO A 362 -36.48 27.84 -8.47
CA PRO A 362 -37.66 28.13 -9.29
C PRO A 362 -37.45 29.08 -10.50
N GLU A 363 -36.23 29.55 -10.77
CA GLU A 363 -35.92 30.51 -11.86
C GLU A 363 -34.71 30.12 -12.74
N GLY A 364 -34.38 28.83 -12.89
CA GLY A 364 -33.25 28.36 -13.71
C GLY A 364 -33.62 27.33 -14.75
#